data_AF-A0A090WU13-F1
#
_entry.id   AF-A0A090WU13-F1
#
_cell.length_a   1.000
_cell.length_b   1.000
_cell.length_c   1.000
_cell.angle_alpha   90.00
_cell.angle_beta   90.00
_cell.angle_gamma   90.00
#
_symmetry.space_group_name_H-M   'P 1'
#
loop_
_entity.id
_entity.type
_entity.pdbx_description
1 polymer ?
#
loop_
_entity_poly.entity_id
_entity_poly.type
_entity_poly.pdbx_seq_one_letter_code
_entity_poly.pdbx_strand_id
1 'polypeptide(L)'
;MENYRIIGGNSYFDDVYHINNKPKQFEGYCTDIWFNESIKYIEEHKANPFFVYLPLNAPHDPLRVDEKYAKPYQYLEGKEIISANLYGMIANIDENFGKLYRFLNQQDLIENTILIFMSDNGTRFGYSKDGRYGYNKGFRGTKGDKEEGGHRVPFFIHWPKGHIDGGKEINSVAAHVDLIPTLASLCNISTPNAMPLDGIDFSSSILNKNLDETGRTVFYITDKIGDRQKQSKIRVSLKTSGD
;
A
#
# COMPACT_ATOMS: atom_id res chain seq x y z
N MET A 1 -16.11 7.35 6.67
CA MET A 1 -15.10 6.33 7.04
C MET A 1 -15.84 5.10 7.49
N GLU A 2 -15.95 4.12 6.60
CA GLU A 2 -16.58 2.83 6.89
C GLU A 2 -15.52 1.91 7.52
N ASN A 3 -15.82 1.34 8.68
CA ASN A 3 -14.91 0.46 9.40
C ASN A 3 -15.23 -1.01 9.07
N TYR A 4 -14.41 -1.63 8.22
CA TYR A 4 -14.47 -3.07 7.97
C TYR A 4 -13.72 -3.80 9.10
N ARG A 5 -14.41 -4.63 9.89
CA ARG A 5 -13.81 -5.58 10.86
C ARG A 5 -14.11 -7.01 10.43
N ILE A 6 -13.12 -7.89 10.57
CA ILE A 6 -13.21 -9.33 10.28
C ILE A 6 -13.77 -10.05 11.52
N ILE A 7 -14.82 -10.86 11.36
CA ILE A 7 -15.36 -11.74 12.41
C ILE A 7 -15.37 -13.19 11.88
N GLY A 8 -14.28 -13.92 12.09
CA GLY A 8 -14.14 -15.30 11.61
C GLY A 8 -12.67 -15.57 11.27
N GLY A 9 -12.17 -16.78 11.51
CA GLY A 9 -10.77 -17.11 11.26
C GLY A 9 -10.41 -16.79 9.81
N ASN A 10 -9.28 -16.08 9.60
CA ASN A 10 -8.77 -15.50 8.34
C ASN A 10 -8.71 -16.52 7.18
N SER A 11 -9.88 -16.92 6.67
CA SER A 11 -10.04 -17.97 5.67
C SER A 11 -9.75 -17.43 4.27
N TYR A 12 -9.85 -16.12 4.10
CA TYR A 12 -9.92 -15.37 2.84
C TYR A 12 -11.20 -15.58 2.01
N PHE A 13 -12.07 -16.52 2.41
CA PHE A 13 -13.24 -16.92 1.64
C PHE A 13 -14.49 -16.95 2.52
N ASP A 14 -15.61 -16.52 1.94
CA ASP A 14 -16.96 -16.68 2.49
C ASP A 14 -17.10 -16.15 3.93
N ASP A 15 -16.60 -14.93 4.16
CA ASP A 15 -16.51 -14.33 5.50
C ASP A 15 -17.61 -13.30 5.77
N VAL A 16 -17.71 -12.88 7.03
CA VAL A 16 -18.62 -11.82 7.49
C VAL A 16 -17.85 -10.52 7.61
N TYR A 17 -18.28 -9.50 6.87
CA TYR A 17 -17.75 -8.14 6.95
C TYR A 17 -18.79 -7.15 7.45
N HIS A 18 -18.32 -6.02 7.97
CA HIS A 18 -19.19 -4.96 8.44
C HIS A 18 -19.44 -3.94 7.32
N ILE A 19 -20.70 -3.76 6.92
CA ILE A 19 -21.13 -2.58 6.17
C ILE A 19 -21.83 -1.65 7.14
N ASN A 20 -21.32 -0.43 7.32
CA ASN A 20 -21.91 0.55 8.24
C ASN A 20 -22.16 0.00 9.65
N ASN A 21 -21.14 -0.67 10.21
CA ASN A 21 -21.15 -1.37 11.50
C ASN A 21 -22.18 -2.51 11.63
N LYS A 22 -22.78 -2.95 10.52
CA LYS A 22 -23.69 -4.11 10.49
C LYS A 22 -23.00 -5.30 9.84
N PRO A 23 -22.95 -6.47 10.50
CA PRO A 23 -22.38 -7.66 9.90
C PRO A 23 -23.22 -8.11 8.70
N LYS A 24 -22.54 -8.49 7.63
CA LYS A 24 -23.13 -9.05 6.42
C LYS A 24 -22.23 -10.18 5.92
N GLN A 25 -22.85 -11.31 5.59
CA GLN A 25 -22.18 -12.43 4.95
C GLN A 25 -21.87 -12.08 3.50
N PHE A 26 -20.68 -12.43 3.05
CA PHE A 26 -20.29 -12.41 1.65
C PHE A 26 -19.84 -13.79 1.20
N GLU A 27 -19.90 -14.03 -0.11
CA GLU A 27 -19.40 -15.23 -0.76
C GLU A 27 -18.24 -14.82 -1.69
N GLY A 28 -17.20 -15.64 -1.76
CA GLY A 28 -16.01 -15.43 -2.57
C GLY A 28 -14.80 -14.92 -1.80
N TYR A 29 -13.77 -14.55 -2.55
CA TYR A 29 -12.47 -14.14 -2.02
C TYR A 29 -12.50 -12.68 -1.51
N CYS A 30 -11.96 -12.44 -0.32
CA CYS A 30 -12.07 -11.14 0.37
C CYS A 30 -11.51 -9.97 -0.44
N THR A 31 -10.42 -10.18 -1.17
CA THR A 31 -9.81 -9.14 -2.02
C THR A 31 -10.78 -8.74 -3.13
N ASP A 32 -11.37 -9.72 -3.82
CA ASP A 32 -12.37 -9.46 -4.87
C ASP A 32 -13.57 -8.70 -4.29
N ILE A 33 -14.06 -9.12 -3.13
CA ILE A 33 -15.20 -8.49 -2.44
C ILE A 33 -14.91 -7.02 -2.13
N TRP A 34 -13.77 -6.70 -1.52
CA TRP A 34 -13.48 -5.32 -1.12
C TRP A 34 -13.24 -4.39 -2.31
N PHE A 35 -12.64 -4.89 -3.40
CA PHE A 35 -12.55 -4.12 -4.65
C PHE A 35 -13.93 -3.89 -5.27
N ASN A 36 -14.79 -4.91 -5.30
CA ASN A 36 -16.14 -4.78 -5.83
C ASN A 36 -16.99 -3.80 -5.02
N GLU A 37 -16.96 -3.86 -3.69
CA GLU A 37 -17.67 -2.91 -2.83
C GLU A 37 -17.10 -1.49 -2.95
N SER A 38 -15.78 -1.34 -3.16
CA SER A 38 -15.17 -0.03 -3.44
C SER A 38 -15.64 0.55 -4.77
N ILE A 39 -15.68 -0.26 -5.83
CA ILE A 39 -16.21 0.15 -7.15
C ILE A 39 -17.68 0.56 -7.02
N LYS A 40 -18.49 -0.23 -6.31
CA LYS A 40 -19.89 0.09 -6.05
C LYS A 40 -20.05 1.40 -5.28
N TYR A 41 -19.26 1.61 -4.23
CA TYR A 41 -19.26 2.88 -3.49
C TYR A 41 -18.97 4.06 -4.40
N ILE A 42 -17.94 3.97 -5.24
CA ILE A 42 -17.59 5.03 -6.19
C ILE A 42 -18.72 5.26 -7.19
N GLU A 43 -19.30 4.20 -7.75
CA GLU A 43 -20.42 4.30 -8.70
C GLU A 43 -21.63 5.04 -8.10
N GLU A 44 -21.96 4.75 -6.84
CA GLU A 44 -23.07 5.40 -6.12
C GLU A 44 -22.79 6.86 -5.76
N HIS A 45 -21.51 7.25 -5.63
CA HIS A 45 -21.10 8.56 -5.12
C HIS A 45 -20.40 9.45 -6.15
N LYS A 46 -20.18 8.99 -7.39
CA LYS A 46 -19.38 9.67 -8.43
C LYS A 46 -19.86 11.07 -8.83
N ALA A 47 -21.07 11.46 -8.42
CA ALA A 47 -21.57 12.83 -8.57
C ALA A 47 -20.85 13.85 -7.67
N ASN A 48 -20.17 13.39 -6.62
CA ASN A 48 -19.40 14.21 -5.68
C ASN A 48 -17.95 13.69 -5.59
N PRO A 49 -16.99 14.51 -5.11
CA PRO A 49 -15.68 14.00 -4.71
C PRO A 49 -15.82 12.88 -3.68
N PHE A 50 -15.04 11.82 -3.85
CA PHE A 50 -15.05 10.65 -2.97
C PHE A 50 -13.66 10.38 -2.40
N PHE A 51 -13.63 9.66 -1.28
CA PHE A 51 -12.39 9.14 -0.69
C PHE A 51 -12.59 7.66 -0.37
N VAL A 52 -11.69 6.82 -0.89
CA VAL A 52 -11.67 5.38 -0.63
C VAL A 52 -10.33 5.01 -0.03
N TYR A 53 -10.38 4.41 1.16
CA TYR A 53 -9.25 3.73 1.78
C TYR A 53 -9.51 2.22 1.71
N LEU A 54 -8.70 1.51 0.93
CA LEU A 54 -8.87 0.08 0.64
C LEU A 54 -7.69 -0.72 1.24
N PRO A 55 -7.68 -1.00 2.55
CA PRO A 55 -6.64 -1.78 3.20
C PRO A 55 -6.86 -3.27 2.99
N LEU A 56 -6.14 -3.86 2.03
CA LEU A 56 -6.19 -5.30 1.79
C LEU A 56 -5.40 -6.05 2.88
N ASN A 57 -5.93 -7.19 3.33
CA ASN A 57 -5.18 -8.17 4.11
C ASN A 57 -4.18 -8.94 3.22
N ALA A 58 -4.50 -9.19 1.94
CA ALA A 58 -3.59 -9.83 1.02
C ALA A 58 -2.33 -8.95 0.78
N PRO A 59 -1.13 -9.54 0.68
CA PRO A 59 -0.82 -10.97 0.65
C PRO A 59 -0.35 -11.54 2.01
N HIS A 60 -0.96 -11.13 3.13
CA HIS A 60 -0.60 -11.62 4.47
C HIS A 60 -0.91 -13.12 4.67
N ASP A 61 -0.28 -13.78 5.65
CA ASP A 61 -0.67 -15.15 6.03
C ASP A 61 -2.10 -15.23 6.60
N PRO A 62 -2.81 -16.37 6.42
CA PRO A 62 -2.38 -17.57 5.69
C PRO A 62 -2.38 -17.38 4.16
N LEU A 63 -1.39 -17.98 3.48
CA LEU A 63 -1.20 -17.82 2.03
C LEU A 63 -2.20 -18.68 1.25
N ARG A 64 -3.42 -18.18 1.09
CA ARG A 64 -4.54 -18.85 0.44
C ARG A 64 -5.06 -18.02 -0.71
N VAL A 65 -5.22 -18.64 -1.87
CA VAL A 65 -5.75 -18.05 -3.08
C VAL A 65 -6.32 -19.16 -3.96
N ASP A 66 -7.22 -18.84 -4.87
CA ASP A 66 -7.70 -19.76 -5.90
C ASP A 66 -6.51 -20.33 -6.70
N GLU A 67 -6.53 -21.64 -6.96
CA GLU A 67 -5.49 -22.36 -7.67
C GLU A 67 -5.17 -21.71 -9.03
N LYS A 68 -6.16 -21.12 -9.70
CA LYS A 68 -5.94 -20.43 -10.99
C LYS A 68 -4.88 -19.33 -10.90
N TYR A 69 -4.72 -18.68 -9.75
CA TYR A 69 -3.71 -17.65 -9.52
C TYR A 69 -2.38 -18.22 -9.06
N ALA A 70 -2.36 -19.32 -8.30
CA ALA A 70 -1.12 -19.92 -7.82
C ALA A 70 -0.43 -20.78 -8.89
N LYS A 71 -1.21 -21.47 -9.72
CA LYS A 71 -0.74 -22.42 -10.76
C LYS A 71 0.33 -21.85 -11.69
N PRO A 72 0.23 -20.60 -12.18
CA PRO A 72 1.28 -20.00 -13.01
C PRO A 72 2.64 -19.89 -12.32
N TYR A 73 2.72 -19.96 -11.00
CA TYR A 73 3.96 -19.76 -10.23
C TYR A 73 4.49 -21.05 -9.59
N GLN A 74 3.74 -22.15 -9.61
CA GLN A 74 4.11 -23.41 -8.95
C GLN A 74 5.48 -23.95 -9.39
N TYR A 75 5.83 -23.80 -10.67
CA TYR A 75 7.10 -24.32 -11.19
C TYR A 75 8.34 -23.56 -10.68
N LEU A 76 8.15 -22.35 -10.13
CA LEU A 76 9.17 -21.47 -9.55
C LEU A 76 9.37 -21.70 -8.04
N GLU A 77 8.40 -22.32 -7.38
CA GLU A 77 8.42 -22.51 -5.92
C GLU A 77 9.61 -23.37 -5.49
N GLY A 78 10.37 -22.89 -4.51
CA GLY A 78 11.61 -23.52 -4.05
C GLY A 78 12.79 -23.42 -5.02
N LYS A 79 12.67 -22.67 -6.11
CA LYS A 79 13.74 -22.39 -7.08
C LYS A 79 14.05 -20.90 -7.17
N GLU A 80 13.02 -20.10 -7.37
CA GLU A 80 13.10 -18.65 -7.53
C GLU A 80 12.23 -17.92 -6.50
N ILE A 81 11.12 -18.54 -6.07
CA ILE A 81 10.16 -17.94 -5.14
C ILE A 81 9.92 -18.84 -3.94
N ILE A 82 9.48 -18.24 -2.82
CA ILE A 82 9.16 -18.99 -1.60
C ILE A 82 7.82 -19.69 -1.70
N SER A 83 6.81 -19.00 -2.27
CA SER A 83 5.45 -19.53 -2.30
C SER A 83 4.71 -19.12 -3.58
N ALA A 84 4.20 -20.09 -4.32
CA ALA A 84 3.34 -19.85 -5.47
C ALA A 84 2.02 -19.19 -5.06
N ASN A 85 1.47 -19.54 -3.89
CA ASN A 85 0.26 -18.91 -3.35
C ASN A 85 0.47 -17.43 -3.06
N LEU A 86 1.62 -17.04 -2.48
CA LEU A 86 1.94 -15.62 -2.24
C LEU A 86 1.90 -14.82 -3.56
N TYR A 87 2.54 -15.34 -4.60
CA TYR A 87 2.58 -14.69 -5.92
C TYR A 87 1.19 -14.69 -6.57
N GLY A 88 0.40 -15.74 -6.39
CA GLY A 88 -1.00 -15.78 -6.81
C GLY A 88 -1.87 -14.73 -6.10
N MET A 89 -1.66 -14.49 -4.80
CA MET A 89 -2.36 -13.41 -4.08
C MET A 89 -1.98 -12.03 -4.65
N ILE A 90 -0.70 -11.81 -4.96
CA ILE A 90 -0.23 -10.57 -5.61
C ILE A 90 -0.86 -10.42 -7.00
N ALA A 91 -0.93 -11.49 -7.78
CA ALA A 91 -1.58 -11.47 -9.10
C ALA A 91 -3.09 -11.17 -9.01
N ASN A 92 -3.78 -11.69 -7.99
CA ASN A 92 -5.19 -11.34 -7.75
C ASN A 92 -5.35 -9.85 -7.34
N ILE A 93 -4.44 -9.29 -6.53
CA ILE A 93 -4.43 -7.85 -6.23
C ILE A 93 -4.27 -7.05 -7.51
N ASP A 94 -3.30 -7.40 -8.37
CA ASP A 94 -3.06 -6.73 -9.65
C ASP A 94 -4.29 -6.78 -10.57
N GLU A 95 -4.91 -7.95 -10.71
CA GLU A 95 -6.13 -8.11 -11.51
C GLU A 95 -7.26 -7.18 -11.03
N ASN A 96 -7.50 -7.13 -9.72
CA ASN A 96 -8.57 -6.31 -9.14
C ASN A 96 -8.23 -4.81 -9.14
N PHE A 97 -6.98 -4.44 -8.93
CA PHE A 97 -6.52 -3.06 -9.11
C PHE A 97 -6.73 -2.62 -10.57
N GLY A 98 -6.44 -3.50 -11.54
CA GLY A 98 -6.76 -3.30 -12.94
C GLY A 98 -8.26 -3.15 -13.21
N LYS A 99 -9.13 -3.90 -12.51
CA LYS A 99 -10.60 -3.72 -12.60
C LYS A 99 -11.02 -2.33 -12.10
N LEU A 100 -10.50 -1.90 -10.96
CA LEU A 100 -10.75 -0.55 -10.42
C LEU A 100 -10.29 0.53 -11.39
N TYR A 101 -9.07 0.44 -11.91
CA TYR A 101 -8.54 1.39 -12.89
C TYR A 101 -9.41 1.44 -14.15
N ARG A 102 -9.77 0.28 -14.73
CA ARG A 102 -10.65 0.23 -15.91
C ARG A 102 -12.01 0.84 -15.64
N PHE A 103 -12.60 0.58 -14.48
CA PHE A 103 -13.86 1.21 -14.06
C PHE A 103 -13.72 2.74 -13.98
N LEU A 104 -12.71 3.26 -13.28
CA LEU A 104 -12.46 4.70 -13.19
C LEU A 104 -12.27 5.33 -14.57
N ASN A 105 -11.58 4.64 -15.48
CA ASN A 105 -11.38 5.12 -16.86
C ASN A 105 -12.68 5.09 -17.67
N GLN A 106 -13.47 4.02 -17.58
CA GLN A 106 -14.75 3.88 -18.29
C GLN A 106 -15.82 4.87 -17.80
N GLN A 107 -15.73 5.34 -16.57
CA GLN A 107 -16.61 6.33 -15.99
C GLN A 107 -16.08 7.76 -16.13
N ASP A 108 -14.99 7.98 -16.89
CA ASP A 108 -14.31 9.28 -17.06
C ASP A 108 -13.86 9.92 -15.72
N LEU A 109 -13.61 9.10 -14.70
CA LEU A 109 -13.20 9.53 -13.35
C LEU A 109 -11.68 9.58 -13.18
N ILE A 110 -10.93 8.78 -13.95
CA ILE A 110 -9.48 8.62 -13.73
C ILE A 110 -8.71 9.95 -13.87
N GLU A 111 -9.14 10.82 -14.77
CA GLU A 111 -8.52 12.13 -15.02
C GLU A 111 -8.39 12.97 -13.75
N ASN A 112 -9.43 12.98 -12.92
CA ASN A 112 -9.51 13.78 -11.70
C ASN A 112 -9.51 12.92 -10.41
N THR A 113 -8.93 11.72 -10.47
CA THR A 113 -8.76 10.85 -9.30
C THR A 113 -7.28 10.74 -8.94
N ILE A 114 -6.93 11.01 -7.69
CA ILE A 114 -5.61 10.67 -7.15
C ILE A 114 -5.62 9.19 -6.76
N LEU A 115 -5.02 8.35 -7.58
CA LEU A 115 -4.95 6.90 -7.37
C LEU A 115 -3.58 6.52 -6.81
N ILE A 116 -3.56 5.91 -5.63
CA ILE A 116 -2.34 5.50 -4.92
C ILE A 116 -2.31 3.98 -4.72
N PHE A 117 -1.15 3.38 -4.99
CA PHE A 117 -0.84 2.02 -4.59
C PHE A 117 0.35 2.03 -3.63
N MET A 118 0.24 1.35 -2.50
CA MET A 118 1.35 1.19 -1.56
C MET A 118 1.20 -0.07 -0.70
N SER A 119 2.31 -0.50 -0.08
CA SER A 119 2.31 -1.54 0.96
C SER A 119 2.44 -0.92 2.35
N ASP A 120 1.98 -1.61 3.39
CA ASP A 120 2.03 -1.16 4.78
C ASP A 120 3.42 -1.32 5.42
N ASN A 121 4.12 -2.39 5.07
CA ASN A 121 5.47 -2.74 5.52
C ASN A 121 6.21 -3.57 4.46
N GLY A 122 7.49 -3.86 4.74
CA GLY A 122 8.28 -4.81 3.98
C GLY A 122 7.72 -6.23 4.01
N THR A 123 8.24 -7.09 3.12
CA THR A 123 7.69 -8.44 2.94
C THR A 123 8.04 -9.39 4.08
N ARG A 124 7.13 -10.30 4.45
CA ARG A 124 7.38 -11.40 5.41
C ARG A 124 7.81 -12.70 4.71
N PHE A 125 7.09 -13.07 3.64
CA PHE A 125 7.27 -14.34 2.91
C PHE A 125 7.70 -14.16 1.45
N GLY A 126 7.85 -12.92 0.98
CA GLY A 126 8.26 -12.63 -0.40
C GLY A 126 9.76 -12.60 -0.62
N TYR A 127 10.56 -12.80 0.44
CA TYR A 127 12.02 -12.85 0.37
C TYR A 127 12.60 -13.76 1.45
N SER A 128 13.56 -14.64 1.09
CA SER A 128 14.12 -15.60 2.03
C SER A 128 15.27 -14.99 2.83
N LYS A 129 15.45 -15.44 4.07
CA LYS A 129 16.51 -14.90 4.97
C LYS A 129 17.92 -15.06 4.42
N ASP A 130 18.15 -16.12 3.63
CA ASP A 130 19.42 -16.40 2.97
C ASP A 130 19.56 -15.72 1.59
N GLY A 131 18.54 -14.96 1.17
CA GLY A 131 18.53 -14.22 -0.10
C GLY A 131 18.43 -15.07 -1.36
N ARG A 132 18.17 -16.38 -1.24
CA ARG A 132 18.07 -17.30 -2.38
C ARG A 132 16.78 -17.20 -3.16
N TYR A 133 15.67 -16.86 -2.50
CA TYR A 133 14.33 -16.88 -3.09
C TYR A 133 13.59 -15.57 -2.87
N GLY A 134 12.79 -15.20 -3.85
CA GLY A 134 11.92 -14.03 -3.83
C GLY A 134 12.64 -12.72 -4.15
N TYR A 135 11.98 -11.60 -3.86
CA TYR A 135 12.43 -10.27 -4.25
C TYR A 135 12.08 -9.23 -3.19
N ASN A 136 13.06 -8.41 -2.79
CA ASN A 136 12.84 -7.20 -1.98
C ASN A 136 13.66 -5.99 -2.47
N LYS A 137 14.13 -5.99 -3.73
CA LYS A 137 15.06 -4.98 -4.31
C LYS A 137 16.49 -5.04 -3.72
N GLY A 138 16.90 -6.16 -3.14
CA GLY A 138 18.24 -6.33 -2.56
C GLY A 138 18.43 -5.61 -1.22
N PHE A 139 17.33 -5.18 -0.60
CA PHE A 139 17.34 -4.58 0.71
C PHE A 139 17.62 -5.62 1.79
N ARG A 140 18.25 -5.18 2.89
CA ARG A 140 18.44 -6.03 4.07
C ARG A 140 17.17 -6.06 4.91
N GLY A 141 16.86 -7.19 5.54
CA GLY A 141 15.72 -7.32 6.46
C GLY A 141 14.39 -7.61 5.78
N THR A 142 13.40 -7.94 6.60
CA THR A 142 12.02 -8.31 6.23
C THR A 142 11.04 -7.66 7.22
N LYS A 143 9.73 -7.91 7.08
CA LYS A 143 8.68 -7.35 7.97
C LYS A 143 9.11 -7.33 9.45
N GLY A 144 9.09 -6.14 10.05
CA GLY A 144 9.43 -5.91 11.46
C GLY A 144 10.91 -5.71 11.76
N ASP A 145 11.78 -5.80 10.75
CA ASP A 145 13.18 -5.39 10.85
C ASP A 145 13.32 -3.88 10.61
N LYS A 146 14.39 -3.32 11.18
CA LYS A 146 14.71 -1.87 11.12
C LYS A 146 15.37 -1.47 9.80
N GLU A 147 15.95 -2.45 9.11
CA GLU A 147 16.58 -2.29 7.83
C GLU A 147 15.57 -1.95 6.70
N GLU A 148 16.07 -1.41 5.58
CA GLU A 148 15.27 -0.99 4.41
C GLU A 148 14.19 -2.02 4.02
N GLY A 149 14.52 -3.32 4.00
CA GLY A 149 13.60 -4.37 3.57
C GLY A 149 12.43 -4.63 4.53
N GLY A 150 12.44 -4.06 5.73
CA GLY A 150 11.33 -4.12 6.68
C GLY A 150 10.30 -2.99 6.56
N HIS A 151 10.67 -1.86 5.95
CA HIS A 151 9.87 -0.63 6.01
C HIS A 151 9.88 0.23 4.73
N ARG A 152 10.84 0.05 3.82
CA ARG A 152 10.84 0.67 2.50
C ARG A 152 9.97 -0.15 1.56
N VAL A 153 8.91 0.47 1.07
CA VAL A 153 7.80 -0.17 0.35
C VAL A 153 7.61 0.44 -1.03
N PRO A 154 6.98 -0.28 -1.99
CA PRO A 154 6.50 0.34 -3.21
C PRO A 154 5.47 1.43 -2.88
N PHE A 155 5.55 2.54 -3.60
CA PHE A 155 4.58 3.63 -3.56
C PHE A 155 4.45 4.19 -4.98
N PHE A 156 3.24 4.14 -5.52
CA PHE A 156 2.91 4.71 -6.82
C PHE A 156 1.73 5.66 -6.66
N ILE A 157 1.78 6.78 -7.36
CA ILE A 157 0.72 7.78 -7.43
C ILE A 157 0.43 8.10 -8.89
N HIS A 158 -0.85 8.15 -9.25
CA HIS A 158 -1.33 8.50 -10.58
C HIS A 158 -2.45 9.53 -10.46
N TRP A 159 -2.31 10.64 -11.17
CA TRP A 159 -3.30 11.73 -11.22
C TRP A 159 -3.07 12.59 -12.49
N PRO A 160 -3.77 12.29 -13.60
CA PRO A 160 -3.56 12.96 -14.88
C PRO A 160 -3.77 14.48 -14.85
N LYS A 161 -4.84 14.96 -14.20
CA LYS A 161 -5.11 16.40 -14.08
C LYS A 161 -4.01 17.16 -13.31
N GLY A 162 -3.30 16.47 -12.43
CA GLY A 162 -2.12 16.99 -11.73
C GLY A 162 -0.81 16.80 -12.50
N HIS A 163 -0.85 16.34 -13.75
CA HIS A 163 0.30 15.99 -14.58
C HIS A 163 1.19 14.87 -13.98
N ILE A 164 0.53 13.92 -13.30
CA ILE A 164 1.11 12.70 -12.70
C ILE A 164 0.64 11.46 -13.47
N ASP A 165 0.91 11.43 -14.76
CA ASP A 165 0.46 10.41 -15.72
C ASP A 165 1.60 9.65 -16.42
N GLY A 166 2.84 10.15 -16.33
CA GLY A 166 4.04 9.51 -16.89
C GLY A 166 4.89 8.76 -15.87
N GLY A 167 5.74 7.86 -16.35
CA GLY A 167 6.74 7.16 -15.53
C GLY A 167 7.82 8.13 -15.02
N LYS A 168 7.73 8.51 -13.74
CA LYS A 168 8.73 9.35 -13.06
C LYS A 168 9.13 8.68 -11.75
N GLU A 169 10.41 8.74 -11.40
CA GLU A 169 10.91 8.33 -10.09
C GLU A 169 11.17 9.57 -9.24
N ILE A 170 10.63 9.59 -8.01
CA ILE A 170 10.85 10.64 -7.02
C ILE A 170 11.73 10.04 -5.91
N ASN A 171 12.97 10.51 -5.81
CA ASN A 171 13.97 9.94 -4.91
C ASN A 171 14.01 10.56 -3.51
N SER A 172 13.14 11.53 -3.23
CA SER A 172 13.03 12.15 -1.89
C SER A 172 12.57 11.15 -0.84
N VAL A 173 13.10 11.29 0.38
CA VAL A 173 12.64 10.52 1.53
C VAL A 173 11.24 10.97 1.91
N ALA A 174 10.25 10.11 1.70
CA ALA A 174 8.88 10.28 2.18
C ALA A 174 8.52 9.18 3.19
N ALA A 175 7.48 9.43 3.98
CA ALA A 175 6.92 8.51 4.95
C ALA A 175 5.40 8.59 4.93
N HIS A 176 4.73 7.54 5.44
CA HIS A 176 3.26 7.47 5.48
C HIS A 176 2.59 8.66 6.21
N VAL A 177 3.27 9.29 7.17
CA VAL A 177 2.78 10.49 7.88
C VAL A 177 2.61 11.71 6.97
N ASP A 178 3.29 11.73 5.83
CA ASP A 178 3.22 12.82 4.85
C ASP A 178 1.96 12.78 4.01
N LEU A 179 1.23 11.65 3.98
CA LEU A 179 0.04 11.49 3.14
C LEU A 179 -1.07 12.47 3.53
N ILE A 180 -1.30 12.68 4.82
CA ILE A 180 -2.37 13.59 5.28
C ILE A 180 -2.14 15.03 4.80
N PRO A 181 -1.02 15.71 5.13
CA PRO A 181 -0.81 17.08 4.70
C PRO A 181 -0.71 17.19 3.17
N THR A 182 -0.10 16.20 2.50
CA THR A 182 0.05 16.19 1.05
C THR A 182 -1.30 16.06 0.33
N LEU A 183 -2.13 15.09 0.72
CA LEU A 183 -3.45 14.90 0.10
C LEU A 183 -4.41 16.05 0.42
N ALA A 184 -4.34 16.61 1.64
CA ALA A 184 -5.11 17.80 1.98
C ALA A 184 -4.76 18.96 1.04
N SER A 185 -3.47 19.22 0.81
CA SER A 185 -2.99 20.25 -0.12
C SER A 185 -3.42 19.98 -1.57
N LEU A 186 -3.21 18.77 -2.09
CA LEU A 186 -3.62 18.39 -3.46
C LEU A 186 -5.13 18.49 -3.69
N CYS A 187 -5.93 18.26 -2.64
CA CYS A 187 -7.40 18.39 -2.68
C CYS A 187 -7.90 19.80 -2.33
N ASN A 188 -7.00 20.76 -2.05
CA ASN A 188 -7.35 22.11 -1.59
C ASN A 188 -8.23 22.11 -0.32
N ILE A 189 -7.90 21.22 0.63
CA ILE A 189 -8.55 21.06 1.93
C ILE A 189 -7.63 21.63 3.01
N SER A 190 -8.15 22.52 3.86
CA SER A 190 -7.40 22.99 5.02
C SER A 190 -7.36 21.93 6.13
N THR A 191 -6.17 21.66 6.66
CA THR A 191 -6.02 20.80 7.84
C THR A 191 -6.41 21.58 9.10
N PRO A 192 -7.22 21.00 10.02
CA PRO A 192 -7.55 21.63 11.30
C PRO A 192 -6.31 22.06 12.10
N ASN A 193 -6.27 23.31 12.59
CA ASN A 193 -5.18 23.83 13.43
C ASN A 193 -4.93 23.01 14.71
N ALA A 194 -5.94 22.27 15.20
CA ALA A 194 -5.85 21.42 16.38
C ALA A 194 -5.21 20.05 16.13
N MET A 195 -4.78 19.77 14.89
CA MET A 195 -4.13 18.52 14.50
C MET A 195 -2.67 18.81 14.16
N PRO A 196 -1.74 18.77 15.14
CA PRO A 196 -0.32 18.81 14.83
C PRO A 196 0.03 17.56 14.01
N LEU A 197 0.53 17.77 12.79
CA LEU A 197 0.96 16.72 11.89
C LEU A 197 2.49 16.63 11.90
N ASP A 198 3.02 15.42 12.06
CA ASP A 198 4.46 15.15 11.95
C ASP A 198 4.93 15.11 10.48
N GLY A 199 3.99 14.92 9.55
CA GLY A 199 4.26 14.85 8.12
C GLY A 199 4.52 16.22 7.48
N ILE A 200 5.21 16.19 6.35
CA ILE A 200 5.49 17.35 5.50
C ILE A 200 4.62 17.26 4.25
N ASP A 201 4.13 18.40 3.77
CA ASP A 201 3.41 18.50 2.49
C ASP A 201 4.39 18.35 1.31
N PHE A 202 4.22 17.29 0.51
CA PHE A 202 5.00 17.04 -0.71
C PHE A 202 4.28 17.44 -2.00
N SER A 203 3.10 18.08 -1.94
CA SER A 203 2.32 18.46 -3.13
C SER A 203 3.17 19.23 -4.14
N SER A 204 3.96 20.20 -3.68
CA SER A 204 4.90 20.96 -4.52
C SER A 204 5.96 20.09 -5.18
N SER A 205 6.55 19.13 -4.45
CA SER A 205 7.55 18.20 -5.01
C SER A 205 6.93 17.28 -6.07
N ILE A 206 5.70 16.82 -5.81
CA ILE A 206 4.96 15.95 -6.71
C ILE A 206 4.57 16.69 -8.00
N LEU A 207 4.12 17.94 -7.90
CA LEU A 207 3.63 18.74 -9.03
C LEU A 207 4.76 19.41 -9.84
N ASN A 208 5.73 20.04 -9.16
CA ASN A 208 6.69 20.96 -9.80
C ASN A 208 8.05 20.34 -10.11
N LYS A 209 8.26 19.04 -9.84
CA LYS A 209 9.51 18.30 -10.12
C LYS A 209 10.79 18.84 -9.47
N ASN A 210 10.73 19.95 -8.75
CA ASN A 210 11.84 20.46 -7.96
C ASN A 210 11.72 19.84 -6.56
N LEU A 211 12.59 18.88 -6.31
CA LEU A 211 12.71 18.27 -5.01
C LEU A 211 13.43 19.26 -4.11
N ASP A 212 12.70 19.85 -3.18
CA ASP A 212 13.34 20.43 -2.00
C ASP A 212 14.05 19.29 -1.30
N GLU A 213 15.38 19.38 -1.23
CA GLU A 213 16.19 18.61 -0.30
C GLU A 213 15.78 19.08 1.10
N THR A 214 14.71 18.50 1.65
CA THR A 214 14.12 18.96 2.92
C THR A 214 15.08 18.80 4.11
N GLY A 215 16.24 18.15 3.93
CA GLY A 215 17.17 17.81 5.01
C GLY A 215 16.53 16.95 6.10
N ARG A 216 15.34 16.39 5.84
CA ARG A 216 14.50 15.77 6.86
C ARG A 216 15.13 14.49 7.41
N THR A 217 14.77 14.20 8.65
CA THR A 217 15.07 12.93 9.30
C THR A 217 13.75 12.21 9.58
N VAL A 218 13.64 10.98 9.09
CA VAL A 218 12.53 10.08 9.43
C VAL A 218 13.00 9.11 10.51
N PHE A 219 12.19 8.96 11.55
CA PHE A 219 12.43 8.02 12.63
C PHE A 219 11.63 6.75 12.41
N TYR A 220 12.33 5.61 12.45
CA TYR A 220 11.70 4.29 12.56
C TYR A 220 12.06 3.70 13.93
N ILE A 221 11.04 3.34 14.70
CA ILE A 221 11.20 2.77 16.04
C ILE A 221 10.52 1.40 16.02
N THR A 222 11.30 0.35 16.26
CA THR A 222 10.78 -1.01 16.46
C THR A 222 11.11 -1.46 17.87
N ASP A 223 10.10 -1.92 18.61
CA ASP A 223 10.32 -2.67 19.84
C ASP A 223 10.10 -4.15 19.51
N LYS A 224 11.18 -4.92 19.32
CA LYS A 224 11.06 -6.38 19.29
C LYS A 224 10.75 -6.84 20.72
N ILE A 225 9.48 -7.01 21.04
CA ILE A 225 9.02 -7.60 22.30
C ILE A 225 9.55 -9.04 22.36
N GLY A 226 10.62 -9.25 23.13
CA GLY A 226 11.22 -10.58 23.32
C GLY A 226 12.70 -10.56 23.69
N ASP A 227 13.43 -9.54 23.24
CA ASP A 227 14.80 -9.28 23.70
C ASP A 227 14.81 -8.00 24.52
N ARG A 228 15.37 -8.06 25.74
CA ARG A 228 15.43 -6.94 26.69
C ARG A 228 15.82 -5.64 25.99
N GLN A 229 14.91 -4.66 26.02
CA GLN A 229 15.13 -3.23 25.78
C GLN A 229 16.34 -2.88 24.90
N LYS A 230 16.20 -3.04 23.58
CA LYS A 230 16.98 -2.25 22.64
C LYS A 230 16.03 -1.55 21.68
N GLN A 231 15.55 -0.37 22.09
CA GLN A 231 15.04 0.61 21.14
C GLN A 231 16.18 0.96 20.19
N SER A 232 16.15 0.41 18.98
CA SER A 232 17.02 0.89 17.92
C SER A 232 16.28 2.00 17.18
N LYS A 233 16.69 3.26 17.41
CA LYS A 233 16.32 4.37 16.53
C LYS A 233 17.18 4.28 15.28
N ILE A 234 16.55 4.09 14.13
CA ILE A 234 17.25 4.29 12.85
C ILE A 234 16.92 5.69 12.35
N ARG A 235 17.99 6.40 12.01
CA ARG A 235 17.95 7.66 11.27
C ARG A 235 18.08 7.32 9.80
N VAL A 236 17.01 7.48 9.05
CA VAL A 236 17.10 7.49 7.59
C VAL A 236 17.31 8.94 7.17
N SER A 237 18.54 9.24 6.76
CA SER A 237 18.89 10.47 6.06
C SER A 237 19.57 10.04 4.77
N LEU A 238 18.95 10.29 3.62
CA LEU A 238 19.65 10.16 2.35
C LEU A 238 20.64 11.33 2.26
N LYS A 239 21.94 11.02 2.26
CA LYS A 239 22.93 11.90 1.67
C LYS A 239 22.94 11.62 0.17
N THR A 240 22.53 12.57 -0.63
CA THR A 240 22.78 12.56 -2.08
C THR A 240 24.27 12.83 -2.29
N SER A 241 24.90 12.07 -3.18
CA SER A 241 26.32 12.15 -3.49
C SER A 241 26.63 13.50 -4.13
N GLY A 242 27.32 14.35 -3.38
CA GLY A 242 27.75 15.69 -3.78
C GLY A 242 28.86 16.27 -2.92
N ASP A 243 29.68 15.41 -2.28
CA ASP A 243 30.98 15.73 -1.67
C ASP A 243 32.03 14.72 -2.15
#